data_AF-A0A2X1QSY0-F1
#
_entry.id   AF-A0A2X1QSY0-F1
#
_cell.length_a   1.000
_cell.length_b   1.000
_cell.length_c   1.000
_cell.angle_alpha   90.00
_cell.angle_beta   90.00
_cell.angle_gamma   90.00
#
_symmetry.space_group_name_H-M   'P 1'
#
loop_
_entity.id
_entity.type
_entity.pdbx_description
1 polymer ?
#
loop_
_entity_poly.entity_id
_entity_poly.type
_entity_poly.pdbx_seq_one_letter_code
_entity_poly.pdbx_strand_id
1 'polypeptide(L)'
;MVEGSGSLIIDGQVFHINYDAANGRPRTMLGRIVQCAQDPTCGGNLDTIERCAKDPKCHDEEKLRCNVSKKIKLSAASEKLIRQYLDDPLNRHKAADLRNRDQSYVFFAKEDGGPYGSEKITLTPHVSCATDHRVIPVGMNFIYNSKKSTSWCIAQDSGGAIVGAHVDVYKGEGEQAGIEANELNYAGSLFVALPKRK
;
A
#
# COMPACT_ATOMS: atom_id res chain seq x y z
N MET A 1 -2.25 1.64 -9.69
CA MET A 1 -3.26 0.82 -8.97
C MET A 1 -3.10 0.85 -7.46
N VAL A 2 -1.88 0.65 -6.92
CA VAL A 2 -1.67 0.63 -5.46
C VAL A 2 -1.75 2.04 -4.87
N GLU A 3 -1.10 3.02 -5.53
CA GLU A 3 -1.01 4.42 -5.06
C GLU A 3 -2.27 5.28 -5.27
N GLY A 4 -3.31 4.79 -5.94
CA GLY A 4 -4.57 5.55 -6.15
C GLY A 4 -4.50 6.75 -7.11
N SER A 5 -3.33 7.27 -7.44
CA SER A 5 -3.14 8.36 -8.41
C SER A 5 -1.80 8.22 -9.14
N GLY A 6 -1.54 9.07 -10.14
CA GLY A 6 -0.25 9.16 -10.79
C GLY A 6 -0.22 10.14 -11.95
N SER A 7 0.96 10.22 -12.58
CA SER A 7 1.23 11.10 -13.70
C SER A 7 1.77 10.29 -14.88
N LEU A 8 1.22 10.54 -16.07
CA LEU A 8 1.65 9.92 -17.33
C LEU A 8 2.31 10.98 -18.21
N ILE A 9 3.42 10.63 -18.85
CA ILE A 9 4.04 11.48 -19.86
C ILE A 9 3.73 10.88 -21.23
N ILE A 10 2.97 11.61 -22.05
CA ILE A 10 2.62 11.22 -23.41
C ILE A 10 3.03 12.37 -24.32
N ASP A 11 3.90 12.11 -25.29
CA ASP A 11 4.44 13.10 -26.23
C ASP A 11 5.03 14.35 -25.55
N GLY A 12 5.66 14.17 -24.40
CA GLY A 12 6.25 15.25 -23.61
C GLY A 12 5.26 16.08 -22.78
N GLN A 13 3.96 15.79 -22.87
CA GLN A 13 2.94 16.40 -22.03
C GLN A 13 2.64 15.51 -20.82
N VAL A 14 2.55 16.13 -19.65
CA VAL A 14 2.17 15.47 -18.39
C VAL A 14 0.65 15.43 -18.28
N PHE A 15 0.11 14.27 -17.97
CA PHE A 15 -1.30 14.03 -17.69
C PHE A 15 -1.45 13.44 -16.30
N HIS A 16 -2.20 14.13 -15.43
CA HIS A 16 -2.56 13.62 -14.11
C HIS A 16 -3.75 12.68 -14.23
N ILE A 17 -3.66 11.55 -13.54
CA ILE A 17 -4.73 10.56 -13.42
C ILE A 17 -5.04 10.32 -11.95
N ASN A 18 -6.30 10.44 -11.57
CA ASN A 18 -6.77 10.22 -10.20
C ASN A 18 -7.74 9.03 -10.15
N TYR A 19 -7.86 8.44 -8.96
CA TYR A 19 -8.84 7.40 -8.70
C TYR A 19 -10.26 7.88 -9.01
N ASP A 20 -11.02 7.06 -9.72
CA ASP A 20 -12.44 7.30 -10.03
C ASP A 20 -13.35 6.24 -9.39
N ALA A 21 -13.05 4.96 -9.65
CA ALA A 21 -13.87 3.86 -9.17
C ALA A 21 -13.05 2.57 -8.96
N ALA A 22 -13.67 1.56 -8.34
CA ALA A 22 -13.13 0.22 -8.21
C ALA A 22 -14.17 -0.83 -8.58
N ASN A 23 -13.74 -2.03 -8.96
CA ASN A 23 -14.62 -3.14 -9.29
C ASN A 23 -15.28 -3.82 -8.06
N GLY A 24 -15.06 -3.30 -6.85
CA GLY A 24 -15.67 -3.76 -5.60
C GLY A 24 -15.12 -5.09 -5.05
N ARG A 25 -14.14 -5.72 -5.71
CA ARG A 25 -13.52 -6.95 -5.20
C ARG A 25 -12.53 -6.63 -4.08
N PRO A 26 -12.43 -7.48 -3.05
CA PRO A 26 -11.47 -7.27 -1.98
C PRO A 26 -10.03 -7.34 -2.49
N ARG A 27 -9.16 -6.57 -1.86
CA ARG A 27 -7.72 -6.54 -2.13
C ARG A 27 -7.02 -7.80 -1.63
N THR A 28 -6.21 -8.41 -2.49
CA THR A 28 -5.26 -9.46 -2.10
C THR A 28 -3.86 -8.85 -1.90
N MET A 29 -3.27 -9.01 -0.71
CA MET A 29 -1.97 -8.44 -0.37
C MET A 29 -0.81 -9.24 -1.00
N LEU A 30 -0.48 -8.97 -2.27
CA LEU A 30 0.57 -9.69 -3.01
C LEU A 30 1.93 -9.69 -2.30
N GLY A 31 2.28 -8.63 -1.58
CA GLY A 31 3.50 -8.57 -0.77
C GLY A 31 3.60 -9.69 0.26
N ARG A 32 2.49 -10.13 0.86
CA ARG A 32 2.47 -11.28 1.77
C ARG A 32 2.74 -12.59 1.03
N ILE A 33 2.18 -12.75 -0.17
CA ILE A 33 2.41 -13.93 -1.00
C ILE A 33 3.89 -14.01 -1.40
N VAL A 34 4.49 -12.88 -1.78
CA VAL A 34 5.93 -12.76 -2.09
C VAL A 34 6.78 -13.08 -0.87
N GLN A 35 6.44 -12.54 0.31
CA GLN A 35 7.12 -12.85 1.58
C GLN A 35 7.13 -14.35 1.88
N CYS A 36 5.97 -14.99 1.75
CA CYS A 36 5.82 -16.42 1.99
C CYS A 36 6.60 -17.27 0.98
N ALA A 37 6.62 -16.88 -0.30
CA ALA A 37 7.38 -17.58 -1.33
C ALA A 37 8.90 -17.56 -1.09
N GLN A 38 9.40 -16.60 -0.30
CA GLN A 38 10.81 -16.47 0.06
C GLN A 38 11.21 -17.23 1.34
N ASP A 39 10.24 -17.80 2.08
CA ASP A 39 10.52 -18.57 3.30
C ASP A 39 10.61 -20.07 2.99
N PRO A 40 11.79 -20.70 3.13
CA PRO A 40 11.94 -22.13 2.88
C PRO A 40 11.16 -23.01 3.87
N THR A 41 10.80 -22.50 5.06
CA THR A 41 9.98 -23.23 6.04
C THR A 41 8.49 -23.18 5.71
N CYS A 42 8.05 -22.22 4.91
CA CYS A 42 6.69 -22.14 4.40
C CYS A 42 6.59 -22.76 3.00
N GLY A 43 6.99 -24.02 2.86
CA GLY A 43 6.82 -24.80 1.63
C GLY A 43 7.28 -24.09 0.35
N GLY A 44 8.32 -23.25 0.44
CA GLY A 44 8.68 -22.25 -0.57
C GLY A 44 8.68 -22.74 -2.01
N ASN A 45 7.66 -22.32 -2.77
CA ASN A 45 7.75 -21.66 -4.06
C ASN A 45 6.30 -21.26 -4.48
N LEU A 46 6.15 -20.45 -5.53
CA LEU A 46 4.83 -20.08 -6.06
C LEU A 46 3.93 -21.28 -6.39
N ASP A 47 4.52 -22.40 -6.80
CA ASP A 47 3.86 -23.66 -7.16
C ASP A 47 3.28 -24.38 -5.92
N THR A 48 3.89 -24.23 -4.73
CA THR A 48 3.30 -24.71 -3.48
C THR A 48 2.13 -23.84 -3.05
N ILE A 49 2.22 -22.51 -3.21
CA ILE A 49 1.09 -21.63 -2.96
C ILE A 49 -0.03 -21.89 -3.98
N GLU A 50 0.33 -22.16 -5.24
CA GLU A 50 -0.63 -22.53 -6.29
C GLU A 50 -1.28 -23.90 -6.02
N ARG A 51 -0.51 -24.87 -5.53
CA ARG A 51 -1.00 -26.18 -5.09
C ARG A 51 -1.93 -26.07 -3.88
N CYS A 52 -1.65 -25.16 -2.95
CA CYS A 52 -2.56 -24.84 -1.85
C CYS A 52 -3.84 -24.14 -2.34
N ALA A 53 -3.73 -23.17 -3.25
CA ALA A 53 -4.89 -22.48 -3.82
C ALA A 53 -5.84 -23.42 -4.59
N LYS A 54 -5.32 -24.54 -5.12
CA LYS A 54 -6.10 -25.59 -5.79
C LYS A 54 -6.64 -26.66 -4.84
N ASP A 55 -6.21 -26.69 -3.58
CA ASP A 55 -6.68 -27.65 -2.57
C ASP A 55 -7.74 -26.98 -1.67
N PRO A 56 -9.03 -27.39 -1.75
CA PRO A 56 -10.08 -26.88 -0.87
C PRO A 56 -9.88 -27.27 0.61
N LYS A 57 -8.82 -28.00 0.98
CA LYS A 57 -8.43 -28.16 2.40
C LYS A 57 -7.45 -27.09 2.87
N CYS A 58 -6.83 -26.32 1.96
CA CYS A 58 -5.94 -25.21 2.29
C CYS A 58 -6.71 -23.91 2.52
N HIS A 59 -7.83 -23.99 3.26
CA HIS A 59 -8.91 -23.01 3.28
C HIS A 59 -8.68 -21.74 4.10
N ASP A 60 -7.45 -21.44 4.51
CA ASP A 60 -7.19 -20.21 5.25
C ASP A 60 -5.95 -19.52 4.71
N GLU A 61 -6.15 -18.55 3.81
CA GLU A 61 -5.15 -17.51 3.59
C GLU A 61 -4.82 -16.75 4.90
N GLU A 62 -5.73 -16.76 5.90
CA GLU A 62 -5.45 -16.33 7.28
C GLU A 62 -4.43 -17.21 8.02
N LYS A 63 -4.26 -18.47 7.63
CA LYS A 63 -3.28 -19.44 8.17
C LYS A 63 -1.99 -19.53 7.36
N LEU A 64 -1.87 -18.83 6.23
CA LEU A 64 -0.58 -18.47 5.61
C LEU A 64 0.16 -17.42 6.45
N ARG A 65 0.09 -17.52 7.78
CA ARG A 65 1.00 -16.86 8.72
C ARG A 65 2.35 -17.57 8.62
N CYS A 66 3.03 -17.33 7.50
CA CYS A 66 4.45 -17.59 7.37
C CYS A 66 5.09 -16.92 8.57
N ASN A 67 5.72 -17.69 9.47
CA ASN A 67 6.44 -17.13 10.60
C ASN A 67 7.78 -16.58 10.10
N VAL A 68 7.70 -15.68 9.13
CA VAL A 68 8.82 -15.06 8.46
C VAL A 68 9.62 -14.26 9.47
N SER A 69 10.94 -14.31 9.33
CA SER A 69 11.85 -13.53 10.16
C SER A 69 11.45 -12.06 10.19
N LYS A 70 11.74 -11.36 11.30
CA LYS A 70 11.45 -9.91 11.42
C LYS A 70 12.03 -9.10 10.26
N LYS A 71 13.17 -9.53 9.71
CA LYS A 71 13.80 -8.94 8.52
C LYS A 71 12.91 -9.05 7.29
N ILE A 72 12.39 -10.24 6.99
CA ILE A 72 11.50 -10.49 5.83
C ILE A 72 10.15 -9.76 5.98
N LYS A 73 9.58 -9.75 7.20
CA LYS A 73 8.34 -8.99 7.49
C LYS A 73 8.48 -7.49 7.18
N LEU A 74 9.63 -6.92 7.52
CA LEU A 74 9.92 -5.50 7.32
C LEU A 74 10.37 -5.17 5.89
N SER A 75 11.04 -6.09 5.20
CA SER A 75 11.59 -5.86 3.87
C SER A 75 10.64 -6.30 2.74
N ALA A 76 10.24 -7.56 2.69
CA ALA A 76 9.71 -8.16 1.45
C ALA A 76 8.26 -7.77 1.07
N ALA A 77 7.61 -6.89 1.83
CA ALA A 77 6.29 -6.34 1.47
C ALA A 77 6.36 -4.95 0.82
N SER A 78 7.55 -4.33 0.68
CA SER A 78 7.64 -3.03 0.01
C SER A 78 7.37 -3.16 -1.48
N GLU A 79 6.78 -2.11 -2.06
CA GLU A 79 6.52 -2.04 -3.50
C GLU A 79 7.79 -2.30 -4.31
N LYS A 80 8.91 -1.68 -3.92
CA LYS A 80 10.22 -1.89 -4.54
C LYS A 80 10.63 -3.36 -4.57
N LEU A 81 10.45 -4.09 -3.47
CA LEU A 81 10.85 -5.49 -3.37
C LEU A 81 9.90 -6.43 -4.13
N ILE A 82 8.60 -6.10 -4.16
CA ILE A 82 7.63 -6.81 -5.00
C ILE A 82 8.00 -6.65 -6.48
N ARG A 83 8.33 -5.43 -6.92
CA ARG A 83 8.81 -5.17 -8.29
C ARG A 83 10.08 -5.97 -8.61
N GLN A 84 11.09 -5.88 -7.75
CA GLN A 84 12.33 -6.66 -7.92
C GLN A 84 12.07 -8.17 -8.03
N TYR A 85 11.19 -8.71 -7.19
CA TYR A 85 10.80 -10.12 -7.24
C TYR A 85 10.11 -10.50 -8.54
N LEU A 86 9.20 -9.65 -9.04
CA LEU A 86 8.45 -9.86 -10.28
C LEU A 86 9.32 -9.70 -11.55
N ASP A 87 10.31 -8.81 -11.50
CA ASP A 87 11.17 -8.50 -12.63
C ASP A 87 12.36 -9.47 -12.77
N ASP A 88 12.68 -10.20 -11.70
CA ASP A 88 13.70 -11.26 -11.66
C ASP A 88 13.44 -12.27 -12.80
N PRO A 89 14.45 -12.54 -13.67
CA PRO A 89 14.31 -13.50 -14.76
C PRO A 89 13.78 -14.87 -14.36
N LEU A 90 14.08 -15.34 -13.14
CA LEU A 90 13.61 -16.62 -12.62
C LEU A 90 12.11 -16.63 -12.32
N ASN A 91 11.52 -15.47 -12.00
CA ASN A 91 10.12 -15.35 -11.61
C ASN A 91 9.24 -14.68 -12.66
N ARG A 92 9.83 -14.03 -13.68
CA ARG A 92 9.12 -13.23 -14.68
C ARG A 92 7.98 -13.98 -15.37
N HIS A 93 8.13 -15.29 -15.60
CA HIS A 93 7.08 -16.13 -16.18
C HIS A 93 5.84 -16.30 -15.26
N LYS A 94 6.00 -16.16 -13.94
CA LYS A 94 4.92 -16.23 -12.93
C LYS A 94 4.34 -14.86 -12.57
N ALA A 95 4.91 -13.78 -13.09
CA ALA A 95 4.56 -12.42 -12.70
C ALA A 95 3.10 -12.06 -13.06
N ALA A 96 2.62 -12.52 -14.21
CA ALA A 96 1.24 -12.32 -14.63
C ALA A 96 0.26 -13.01 -13.68
N ASP A 97 0.50 -14.29 -13.39
CA ASP A 97 -0.35 -15.08 -12.48
C ASP A 97 -0.35 -14.49 -11.07
N LEU A 98 0.80 -14.04 -10.56
CA LEU A 98 0.87 -13.40 -9.25
C LEU A 98 0.06 -12.11 -9.20
N ARG A 99 0.17 -11.24 -10.21
CA ARG A 99 -0.66 -10.01 -10.30
C ARG A 99 -2.15 -10.34 -10.37
N ASN A 100 -2.52 -11.36 -11.13
CA ASN A 100 -3.90 -11.80 -11.29
C ASN A 100 -4.50 -12.42 -10.03
N ARG A 101 -3.72 -12.70 -8.97
CA ARG A 101 -4.30 -13.12 -7.67
C ARG A 101 -5.03 -11.97 -6.97
N ASP A 102 -4.62 -10.73 -7.20
CA ASP A 102 -5.39 -9.58 -6.77
C ASP A 102 -6.42 -9.23 -7.85
N GLN A 103 -7.66 -9.67 -7.62
CA GLN A 103 -8.78 -9.41 -8.52
C GLN A 103 -9.39 -8.01 -8.28
N SER A 104 -8.94 -7.27 -7.27
CA SER A 104 -9.30 -5.87 -7.08
C SER A 104 -8.70 -5.04 -8.21
N TYR A 105 -9.54 -4.25 -8.86
CA TYR A 105 -9.13 -3.37 -9.95
C TYR A 105 -9.65 -1.95 -9.71
N VAL A 106 -8.80 -0.96 -10.00
CA VAL A 106 -9.13 0.46 -9.87
C VAL A 106 -9.14 1.13 -11.24
N PHE A 107 -10.13 1.98 -11.45
CA PHE A 107 -10.31 2.79 -12.65
C PHE A 107 -9.89 4.22 -12.35
N PHE A 108 -9.30 4.86 -13.35
CA PHE A 108 -8.76 6.21 -13.24
C PHE A 108 -9.44 7.12 -14.25
N ALA A 109 -9.59 8.39 -13.86
CA ALA A 109 -10.00 9.46 -14.76
C ALA A 109 -8.85 10.46 -14.91
N LYS A 110 -8.76 11.07 -16.10
CA LYS A 110 -7.89 12.23 -16.30
C LYS A 110 -8.54 13.43 -15.61
N GLU A 111 -7.75 14.17 -14.84
CA GLU A 111 -8.19 15.42 -14.23
C GLU A 111 -7.12 16.50 -14.41
N ASP A 112 -7.52 17.77 -14.32
CA ASP A 112 -6.64 18.93 -14.54
C ASP A 112 -5.77 19.28 -13.33
N GLY A 113 -5.83 18.47 -12.25
CA GLY A 113 -5.05 18.67 -11.03
C GLY A 113 -4.92 17.39 -10.20
N GLY A 114 -4.51 17.56 -8.94
CA GLY A 114 -4.31 16.47 -7.99
C GLY A 114 -2.86 16.39 -7.48
N PRO A 115 -2.52 15.29 -6.79
CA PRO A 115 -3.41 14.17 -6.51
C PRO A 115 -4.46 14.53 -5.45
N TYR A 116 -5.63 13.92 -5.58
CA TYR A 116 -6.74 14.09 -4.64
C TYR A 116 -6.86 12.88 -3.72
N GLY A 117 -7.09 13.14 -2.43
CA GLY A 117 -7.45 12.09 -1.47
C GLY A 117 -8.91 11.65 -1.62
N SER A 118 -9.33 10.72 -0.76
CA SER A 118 -10.66 10.11 -0.80
C SER A 118 -11.85 11.09 -0.76
N GLU A 119 -11.68 12.29 -0.19
CA GLU A 119 -12.71 13.35 -0.15
C GLU A 119 -12.60 14.38 -1.30
N LYS A 120 -11.85 14.07 -2.37
CA LYS A 120 -11.55 14.99 -3.48
C LYS A 120 -10.83 16.28 -3.04
N ILE A 121 -10.05 16.19 -1.97
CA ILE A 121 -9.22 17.29 -1.46
C ILE A 121 -7.78 17.06 -1.93
N THR A 122 -7.13 18.12 -2.41
CA THR A 122 -5.73 18.05 -2.86
C THR A 122 -4.81 17.64 -1.72
N LEU A 123 -3.93 16.66 -1.98
CA LEU A 123 -2.95 16.20 -1.03
C LEU A 123 -1.70 17.09 -1.04
N THR A 124 -1.22 17.41 0.16
CA THR A 124 0.02 18.15 0.41
C THR A 124 1.13 17.17 0.82
N PRO A 125 2.25 17.12 0.09
CA PRO A 125 3.37 16.27 0.44
C PRO A 125 3.84 16.48 1.89
N HIS A 126 4.19 15.39 2.56
CA HIS A 126 4.69 15.32 3.95
C HIS A 126 3.70 15.75 5.04
N VAL A 127 2.48 16.17 4.69
CA VAL A 127 1.48 16.68 5.64
C VAL A 127 0.14 15.97 5.50
N SER A 128 -0.23 15.46 4.32
CA SER A 128 -1.44 14.66 4.16
C SER A 128 -1.16 13.19 4.45
N CYS A 129 -2.11 12.52 5.12
CA CYS A 129 -2.05 11.08 5.37
C CYS A 129 -3.35 10.38 4.98
N ALA A 130 -3.19 9.13 4.56
CA ALA A 130 -4.27 8.17 4.57
C ALA A 130 -4.42 7.55 5.96
N THR A 131 -5.66 7.47 6.45
CA THR A 131 -6.01 6.89 7.76
C THR A 131 -7.23 6.00 7.66
N ASP A 132 -7.45 5.16 8.68
CA ASP A 132 -8.76 4.55 8.90
C ASP A 132 -9.70 5.59 9.52
N HIS A 133 -10.67 6.07 8.75
CA HIS A 133 -11.60 7.13 9.18
C HIS A 133 -12.48 6.74 10.38
N ARG A 134 -12.58 5.43 10.70
CA ARG A 134 -13.27 4.97 11.91
C ARG A 134 -12.46 5.23 13.18
N VAL A 135 -11.14 5.41 13.05
CA VAL A 135 -10.20 5.64 14.17
C VAL A 135 -9.70 7.08 14.17
N ILE A 136 -9.28 7.60 13.02
CA ILE A 136 -8.86 8.99 12.82
C ILE A 136 -9.72 9.56 11.70
N PRO A 137 -10.86 10.19 12.03
CA PRO A 137 -11.74 10.84 11.08
C PRO A 137 -11.03 11.80 10.12
N VAL A 138 -11.58 11.92 8.93
CA VAL A 138 -11.10 12.88 7.93
C VAL A 138 -11.10 14.32 8.48
N GLY A 139 -10.09 15.10 8.09
CA GLY A 139 -9.84 16.46 8.53
C GLY A 139 -9.13 16.58 9.88
N MET A 140 -8.91 15.48 10.61
CA MET A 140 -8.22 15.56 11.90
C MET A 140 -6.73 15.84 11.74
N ASN A 141 -6.24 16.76 12.57
CA ASN A 141 -4.82 17.03 12.74
C ASN A 141 -4.26 16.15 13.87
N PHE A 142 -3.13 15.52 13.62
CA PHE A 142 -2.44 14.71 14.60
C PHE A 142 -0.93 14.78 14.39
N ILE A 143 -0.17 14.36 15.41
CA ILE A 143 1.28 14.19 15.32
C ILE A 143 1.55 12.69 15.31
N TYR A 144 2.36 12.22 14.36
CA TYR A 144 2.94 10.90 14.46
C TYR A 144 4.37 11.02 14.97
N ASN A 145 4.78 10.08 15.82
CA ASN A 145 6.15 9.93 16.29
C ASN A 145 6.62 8.51 16.00
N SER A 146 7.71 8.39 15.26
CA SER A 146 8.36 7.12 14.92
C SER A 146 9.86 7.23 15.16
N LYS A 147 10.57 6.09 15.07
CA LYS A 147 12.03 6.07 15.15
C LYS A 147 12.72 7.01 14.15
N LYS A 148 12.10 7.24 12.98
CA LYS A 148 12.71 8.01 11.88
C LYS A 148 12.31 9.47 11.86
N SER A 149 11.07 9.78 12.26
CA SER A 149 10.55 11.15 12.22
C SER A 149 9.41 11.36 13.20
N THR A 150 9.30 12.60 13.67
CA THR A 150 8.11 13.15 14.34
C THR A 150 7.61 14.30 13.48
N SER A 151 6.36 14.24 13.00
CA SER A 151 5.78 15.30 12.18
C SER A 151 4.28 15.40 12.38
N TRP A 152 3.74 16.54 11.96
CA TRP A 152 2.30 16.76 11.82
C TRP A 152 1.75 15.99 10.64
N CYS A 153 0.49 15.58 10.76
CA CYS A 153 -0.28 15.10 9.64
C CYS A 153 -1.76 15.48 9.75
N ILE A 154 -2.40 15.57 8.59
CA ILE A 154 -3.83 15.79 8.41
C ILE A 154 -4.40 14.56 7.72
N ALA A 155 -5.42 13.95 8.33
CA ALA A 155 -6.17 12.87 7.69
C ALA A 155 -6.96 13.43 6.51
N GLN A 156 -6.52 13.18 5.28
CA GLN A 156 -7.16 13.69 4.06
C GLN A 156 -7.43 12.62 3.01
N ASP A 157 -6.99 11.39 3.30
CA ASP A 157 -7.12 10.27 2.40
C ASP A 157 -7.50 9.00 3.16
N SER A 158 -7.81 7.94 2.43
CA SER A 158 -8.02 6.60 2.95
C SER A 158 -7.51 5.56 1.96
N GLY A 159 -7.14 4.38 2.46
CA GLY A 159 -6.68 3.28 1.63
C GLY A 159 -7.17 1.95 2.17
N GLY A 160 -7.48 1.00 1.30
CA GLY A 160 -8.03 -0.30 1.71
C GLY A 160 -7.11 -1.13 2.63
N ALA A 161 -5.81 -0.87 2.61
CA ALA A 161 -4.82 -1.49 3.49
C ALA A 161 -4.53 -0.68 4.78
N ILE A 162 -5.11 0.51 4.90
CA ILE A 162 -4.90 1.42 6.03
C ILE A 162 -6.04 1.19 7.02
N VAL A 163 -5.80 0.32 8.00
CA VAL A 163 -6.81 -0.15 8.96
C VAL A 163 -6.29 0.07 10.39
N GLY A 164 -7.18 0.53 11.28
CA GLY A 164 -6.84 0.80 12.68
C GLY A 164 -5.95 2.04 12.85
N ALA A 165 -4.96 1.94 13.73
CA ALA A 165 -3.98 3.01 13.97
C ALA A 165 -2.81 3.01 12.95
N HIS A 166 -3.06 2.54 11.73
CA HIS A 166 -2.10 2.62 10.62
C HIS A 166 -2.24 3.97 9.94
N VAL A 167 -1.11 4.62 9.64
CA VAL A 167 -1.04 5.91 8.97
C VAL A 167 -0.07 5.76 7.82
N ASP A 168 -0.51 6.17 6.63
CA ASP A 168 0.33 6.25 5.45
C ASP A 168 0.53 7.71 5.05
N VAL A 169 1.78 8.13 4.90
CA VAL A 169 2.14 9.55 4.72
C VAL A 169 2.38 9.80 3.25
N TYR A 170 1.59 10.70 2.65
CA TYR A 170 1.80 11.10 1.27
C TYR A 170 3.13 11.87 1.11
N LYS A 171 4.02 11.40 0.25
CA LYS A 171 5.37 11.98 0.04
C LYS A 171 5.50 12.88 -1.18
N GLY A 172 4.43 13.04 -1.97
CA GLY A 172 4.50 13.74 -3.24
C GLY A 172 4.57 12.79 -4.43
N GLU A 173 4.83 13.37 -5.59
CA GLU A 173 5.01 12.64 -6.84
C GLU A 173 6.49 12.58 -7.26
N GLY A 174 6.82 11.59 -8.09
CA GLY A 174 8.15 11.43 -8.66
C GLY A 174 9.07 10.48 -7.89
N GLU A 175 10.27 10.29 -8.44
CA GLU A 175 11.22 9.29 -7.97
C GLU A 175 11.64 9.51 -6.51
N GLN A 176 11.94 10.77 -6.14
CA GLN A 176 12.36 11.11 -4.78
C GLN A 176 11.26 10.80 -3.75
N ALA A 177 10.00 11.12 -4.05
CA ALA A 177 8.87 10.80 -3.19
C ALA A 177 8.71 9.28 -3.02
N GLY A 178 8.89 8.51 -4.10
CA GLY A 178 8.88 7.05 -4.06
C GLY A 178 10.00 6.45 -3.20
N ILE A 179 11.21 7.04 -3.25
CA ILE A 179 12.32 6.63 -2.38
C ILE A 179 11.96 6.86 -0.92
N GLU A 180 11.47 8.05 -0.57
CA GLU A 180 11.10 8.38 0.80
C GLU A 180 9.97 7.51 1.35
N ALA A 181 8.94 7.25 0.53
CA ALA A 181 7.82 6.41 0.89
C ALA A 181 8.27 4.97 1.20
N ASN A 182 9.14 4.40 0.37
CA ASN A 182 9.68 3.04 0.57
C ASN A 182 10.52 2.90 1.85
N GLU A 183 11.03 3.99 2.40
CA GLU A 183 11.77 3.98 3.66
C GLU A 183 10.86 4.12 4.89
N LEU A 184 9.53 4.23 4.73
CA LEU A 184 8.57 4.27 5.83
C LEU A 184 8.01 2.88 6.12
N ASN A 185 8.43 2.29 7.23
CA ASN A 185 7.76 1.14 7.84
C ASN A 185 8.20 1.00 9.30
N TYR A 186 7.62 1.83 10.18
CA TYR A 186 8.02 1.89 11.57
C TYR A 186 6.81 1.89 12.50
N ALA A 187 6.92 1.12 13.58
CA ALA A 187 6.06 1.31 14.72
C ALA A 187 6.31 2.69 15.36
N GLY A 188 5.25 3.28 15.90
CA GLY A 188 5.28 4.61 16.47
C GLY A 188 4.07 4.89 17.35
N SER A 189 3.88 6.16 17.68
CA SER A 189 2.76 6.66 18.47
C SER A 189 2.05 7.77 17.71
N LEU A 190 0.73 7.85 17.86
CA LEU A 190 -0.11 8.88 17.28
C LEU A 190 -0.69 9.74 18.40
N PHE A 191 -0.55 11.06 18.28
CA PHE A 191 -1.05 12.04 19.22
C PHE A 191 -2.12 12.86 18.51
N VAL A 192 -3.38 12.59 18.85
CA VAL A 192 -4.53 13.22 18.21
C VAL A 192 -5.02 14.37 19.10
N ALA A 193 -5.09 15.58 18.54
CA ALA A 193 -5.62 16.74 19.23
C ALA A 193 -7.15 16.77 19.12
N LEU A 194 -7.84 16.68 20.25
CA LEU A 194 -9.30 16.81 20.29
C LEU A 194 -9.70 18.25 20.60
N PRO A 195 -10.75 18.79 19.95
CA PRO A 195 -11.29 20.09 20.30
C PRO A 195 -11.64 20.15 21.79
N LYS A 196 -11.22 21.21 22.48
CA LYS A 196 -11.65 21.46 23.85
C LYS A 196 -13.18 21.64 23.82
N ARG A 197 -13.90 20.90 24.67
CA ARG A 197 -15.35 21.09 24.83
C ARG A 197 -15.60 22.56 25.17
N LYS A 198 -16.53 23.20 24.47
CA LYS A 198 -17.04 24.53 24.82
C LYS A 198 -17.91 24.43 26.06
#